data_AF-A0A7C2TXC1-F1
#
_entry.id   AF-A0A7C2TXC1-F1
#
_cell.length_a   1.000
_cell.length_b   1.000
_cell.length_c   1.000
_cell.angle_alpha   90.00
_cell.angle_beta   90.00
_cell.angle_gamma   90.00
#
_symmetry.space_group_name_H-M   'P 1'
#
loop_
_entity.id
_entity.type
_entity.pdbx_description
1 polymer ?
#
loop_
_entity_poly.entity_id
_entity_poly.type
_entity_poly.pdbx_seq_one_letter_code
_entity_poly.pdbx_strand_id
1 'polypeptide(L)'
;MRSIFLGCLLTVFLTACASTNGTNAPRRSSNVITTEELASSRAKEALEAIELLRPQWLRTRGVALVPAVYLNNQHLPALENLRNFPAANIEEIRYLSSQDATTLYGTGNAAGAIVVKTK
;
A
#
# COMPACT_ATOMS: atom_id res chain seq x y z
N MET A 1 15.32 -65.76 25.49
CA MET A 1 16.69 -65.21 25.48
C MET A 1 17.45 -65.75 24.28
N ARG A 2 17.64 -64.93 23.24
CA ARG A 2 18.85 -64.84 22.39
C ARG A 2 18.56 -63.94 21.19
N SER A 3 19.21 -62.78 21.25
CA SER A 3 19.36 -61.74 20.23
C SER A 3 19.70 -62.31 18.85
N ILE A 4 19.20 -61.68 17.78
CA ILE A 4 19.97 -61.42 16.56
C ILE A 4 19.38 -60.16 15.89
N PHE A 5 20.22 -59.12 15.85
CA PHE A 5 20.13 -57.91 15.04
C PHE A 5 20.01 -58.26 13.55
N LEU A 6 18.97 -57.73 12.89
CA LEU A 6 18.81 -57.67 11.43
C LEU A 6 17.97 -56.38 11.20
N GLY A 7 18.47 -55.24 10.73
CA GLY A 7 19.48 -55.03 9.71
C GLY A 7 18.83 -54.89 8.34
N CYS A 8 18.04 -53.84 8.08
CA CYS A 8 17.72 -53.32 6.74
C CYS A 8 16.90 -52.03 6.88
N LEU A 9 17.52 -50.86 6.70
CA LEU A 9 17.39 -50.09 5.46
C LEU A 9 15.99 -49.47 5.27
N LEU A 10 15.80 -48.24 5.75
CA LEU A 10 14.87 -47.31 5.13
C LEU A 10 15.28 -45.85 5.35
N THR A 11 16.29 -45.44 4.58
CA THR A 11 16.56 -44.05 4.24
C THR A 11 15.43 -43.55 3.32
N VAL A 12 14.59 -42.65 3.81
CA VAL A 12 13.75 -41.80 2.95
C VAL A 12 14.01 -40.35 3.30
N PHE A 13 14.73 -39.70 2.41
CA PHE A 13 14.81 -38.25 2.25
C PHE A 13 13.40 -37.69 2.07
N LEU A 14 12.95 -36.82 2.97
CA LEU A 14 11.84 -35.91 2.74
C LEU A 14 12.36 -34.48 2.91
N THR A 15 12.92 -33.98 1.82
CA THR A 15 12.76 -32.62 1.29
C THR A 15 12.43 -31.53 2.30
N ALA A 16 13.48 -30.82 2.73
CA ALA A 16 13.35 -29.50 3.31
C ALA A 16 12.74 -28.55 2.28
N CYS A 17 11.49 -28.13 2.49
CA CYS A 17 11.03 -26.86 1.94
C CYS A 17 11.81 -25.76 2.65
N ALA A 18 12.97 -25.40 2.11
CA ALA A 18 13.55 -24.09 2.35
C ALA A 18 12.61 -23.07 1.68
N SER A 19 11.58 -22.63 2.40
CA SER A 19 10.84 -21.43 2.03
C SER A 19 11.85 -20.29 2.04
N THR A 20 12.33 -19.93 0.86
CA THR A 20 13.06 -18.69 0.64
C THR A 20 12.08 -17.56 0.92
N ASN A 21 11.99 -17.16 2.19
CA ASN A 21 11.29 -15.96 2.60
C ASN A 21 12.11 -14.81 2.04
N GLY A 22 11.73 -14.37 0.84
CA GLY A 22 12.38 -13.32 0.08
C GLY A 22 12.73 -12.17 1.00
N THR A 23 14.02 -11.87 1.02
CA THR A 23 14.66 -10.69 1.60
C THR A 23 13.67 -9.56 1.87
N ASN A 24 13.44 -9.28 3.16
CA ASN A 24 12.88 -8.04 3.68
C ASN A 24 13.83 -6.88 3.34
N ALA A 25 14.00 -6.55 2.06
CA ALA A 25 14.20 -5.15 1.72
C ALA A 25 12.94 -4.43 2.25
N PRO A 26 13.05 -3.29 2.96
CA PRO A 26 11.89 -2.55 3.40
C PRO A 26 11.04 -2.30 2.16
N ARG A 27 9.94 -3.02 2.02
CA ARG A 27 9.04 -2.85 0.89
C ARG A 27 8.47 -1.46 1.09
N ARG A 28 8.99 -0.48 0.34
CA ARG A 28 8.41 0.85 0.19
C ARG A 28 6.90 0.64 0.10
N SER A 29 6.17 1.11 1.10
CA SER A 29 4.76 0.77 1.25
C SER A 29 4.02 1.27 0.02
N SER A 30 3.50 0.36 -0.80
CA SER A 30 2.87 0.74 -2.07
C SER A 30 1.60 1.58 -1.90
N ASN A 31 1.07 1.65 -0.67
CA ASN A 31 -0.20 2.29 -0.31
C ASN A 31 -0.01 3.52 0.58
N VAL A 32 1.22 3.92 0.91
CA VAL A 32 1.50 5.12 1.72
C VAL A 32 2.66 5.88 1.09
N ILE A 33 2.56 7.21 1.13
CA ILE A 33 3.62 8.17 0.89
C ILE A 33 3.90 8.85 2.23
N THR A 34 5.10 8.63 2.77
CA THR A 34 5.51 9.21 4.06
C THR A 34 6.09 10.62 3.91
N THR A 35 6.27 11.33 5.02
CA THR A 35 6.98 12.62 5.06
C THR A 35 8.37 12.53 4.45
N GLU A 36 9.11 11.44 4.67
CA GLU A 36 10.46 11.25 4.12
C GLU A 36 10.42 11.06 2.60
N GLU A 37 9.40 10.37 2.08
CA GLU A 37 9.18 10.25 0.63
C GLU A 37 8.80 11.60 0.01
N LEU A 38 7.96 12.39 0.68
CA LEU A 38 7.62 13.75 0.24
C LEU A 38 8.84 14.66 0.23
N ALA A 39 9.65 14.63 1.30
CA ALA A 39 10.84 15.47 1.45
C ALA A 39 11.96 15.11 0.47
N SER A 40 12.07 13.83 0.10
CA SER A 40 13.02 13.38 -0.93
C SER A 40 12.49 13.57 -2.36
N SER A 41 11.19 13.83 -2.52
CA SER A 41 10.58 14.12 -3.81
C SER A 41 10.79 15.58 -4.22
N ARG A 42 10.57 15.87 -5.51
CA ARG A 42 10.54 17.23 -6.05
C ARG A 42 9.13 17.85 -6.06
N ALA A 43 8.16 17.18 -5.46
CA ALA A 43 6.77 17.63 -5.47
C ALA A 43 6.60 18.90 -4.62
N LYS A 44 5.91 19.90 -5.17
CA LYS A 44 5.54 21.13 -4.46
C LYS A 44 4.19 20.99 -3.78
N GLU A 45 3.31 20.17 -4.34
CA GLU A 45 1.92 20.01 -3.95
C GLU A 45 1.56 18.54 -3.75
N ALA A 46 0.49 18.27 -2.99
CA ALA A 46 0.06 16.90 -2.68
C ALA A 46 -0.34 16.10 -3.93
N LEU A 47 -1.00 16.73 -4.91
CA LEU A 47 -1.38 16.04 -6.16
C LEU A 47 -0.15 15.66 -6.98
N GLU A 48 0.80 16.58 -7.12
CA GLU A 48 2.06 16.33 -7.82
C GLU A 48 2.85 15.19 -7.16
N ALA A 49 2.84 15.10 -5.82
CA ALA A 49 3.46 13.99 -5.10
C ALA A 49 2.84 12.64 -5.47
N ILE A 50 1.51 12.57 -5.58
CA ILE A 50 0.80 11.35 -5.98
C ILE A 50 1.15 10.99 -7.43
N GLU A 51 1.12 11.96 -8.34
CA GLU A 51 1.47 11.76 -9.76
C GLU A 51 2.90 11.25 -9.95
N LEU A 52 3.87 11.80 -9.20
CA LEU A 52 5.27 11.43 -9.31
C LEU A 52 5.61 10.10 -8.63
N LEU A 53 5.13 9.90 -7.40
CA LEU A 53 5.54 8.77 -6.57
C LEU A 53 4.66 7.53 -6.77
N ARG A 54 3.36 7.73 -7.06
CA ARG A 54 2.35 6.66 -7.10
C ARG A 54 1.29 6.91 -8.20
N PRO A 55 1.67 7.07 -9.48
CA PRO A 55 0.73 7.34 -10.56
C PRO A 55 -0.35 6.25 -10.74
N GLN A 56 -0.09 5.02 -10.28
CA GLN A 56 -1.08 3.95 -10.29
C GLN A 56 -2.30 4.21 -9.40
N TRP A 57 -2.20 5.05 -8.37
CA TRP A 57 -3.34 5.34 -7.48
C TRP A 57 -4.44 6.14 -8.19
N LEU A 58 -4.06 6.90 -9.21
CA LEU A 58 -4.98 7.67 -10.05
C LEU A 58 -5.65 6.79 -11.13
N ARG A 59 -5.10 5.59 -11.36
CA ARG A 59 -5.57 4.63 -12.37
C ARG A 59 -6.38 3.53 -11.69
N THR A 60 -7.56 3.87 -11.19
CA THR A 60 -8.46 2.84 -10.67
C THR A 60 -8.96 1.95 -11.81
N ARG A 61 -8.97 0.63 -11.57
CA ARG A 61 -9.48 -0.37 -12.51
C ARG A 61 -11.00 -0.30 -12.57
N GLY A 62 -11.56 0.12 -13.70
CA GLY A 62 -13.00 0.24 -13.94
C GLY A 62 -13.30 1.38 -14.90
N VAL A 63 -14.50 1.41 -15.46
CA VAL A 63 -14.93 2.46 -16.40
C VAL A 63 -15.02 3.79 -15.64
N ALA A 64 -14.00 4.63 -15.81
CA ALA A 64 -14.00 6.08 -15.51
C ALA A 64 -14.25 6.53 -14.06
N LEU A 65 -13.93 5.72 -13.03
CA LEU A 65 -14.05 6.17 -11.64
C LEU A 65 -12.71 6.62 -11.08
N VAL A 66 -12.63 7.89 -10.65
CA VAL A 66 -11.51 8.46 -9.88
C VAL A 66 -11.71 8.08 -8.41
N PRO A 67 -10.65 7.73 -7.64
CA PRO A 67 -10.79 7.51 -6.20
C PRO A 67 -11.32 8.75 -5.49
N ALA A 68 -12.12 8.54 -4.44
CA ALA A 68 -12.55 9.62 -3.58
C ALA A 68 -11.35 10.23 -2.84
N VAL A 69 -11.42 11.50 -2.47
CA VAL A 69 -10.33 12.17 -1.77
C VAL A 69 -10.83 12.64 -0.42
N TYR A 70 -10.01 12.41 0.61
CA TYR A 70 -10.27 12.86 1.96
C TYR A 70 -9.06 13.63 2.47
N LEU A 71 -9.29 14.81 3.04
CA LEU A 71 -8.29 15.61 3.71
C LEU A 71 -8.64 15.68 5.19
N ASN A 72 -7.78 15.19 6.08
CA ASN A 72 -8.04 15.14 7.52
C ASN A 72 -9.43 14.52 7.83
N ASN A 73 -9.75 13.41 7.14
CA ASN A 73 -11.03 12.68 7.21
C ASN A 73 -12.25 13.43 6.65
N GLN A 74 -12.10 14.64 6.10
CA GLN A 74 -13.16 15.37 5.43
C GLN A 74 -13.15 15.07 3.92
N HIS A 75 -14.31 14.75 3.35
CA HIS A 75 -14.43 14.50 1.91
C HIS A 75 -14.10 15.76 1.11
N LEU A 76 -13.17 15.62 0.16
CA LEU A 76 -12.73 16.66 -0.75
C LEU A 76 -13.36 16.40 -2.14
N PRO A 77 -14.20 17.31 -2.66
CA PRO A 77 -15.04 17.03 -3.83
C PRO A 77 -14.29 16.70 -5.13
N ALA A 78 -13.06 17.20 -5.27
CA ALA A 78 -12.27 17.05 -6.49
C ALA A 78 -10.82 16.77 -6.14
N LEU A 79 -10.20 15.85 -6.89
CA LEU A 79 -8.78 15.53 -6.78
C LEU A 79 -7.89 16.76 -7.02
N GLU A 80 -8.28 17.64 -7.96
CA GLU A 80 -7.54 18.86 -8.29
C GLU A 80 -7.38 19.81 -7.09
N ASN A 81 -8.28 19.75 -6.10
CA ASN A 81 -8.16 20.58 -4.90
C ASN A 81 -6.89 20.27 -4.09
N LEU A 82 -6.28 19.09 -4.28
CA LEU A 82 -5.00 18.73 -3.66
C LEU A 82 -3.82 19.61 -4.13
N ARG A 83 -3.96 20.34 -5.25
CA ARG A 83 -2.97 21.34 -5.68
C ARG A 83 -2.83 22.50 -4.70
N ASN A 84 -3.91 22.83 -3.99
CA ASN A 84 -3.88 23.93 -3.00
C ASN A 84 -3.15 23.56 -1.70
N PHE A 85 -2.66 22.32 -1.56
CA PHE A 85 -2.01 21.83 -0.36
C PHE A 85 -0.52 21.59 -0.62
N PRO A 86 0.38 22.43 -0.07
CA PRO A 86 1.82 22.26 -0.24
C PRO A 86 2.30 20.93 0.35
N ALA A 87 3.16 20.21 -0.36
CA ALA A 87 3.74 18.94 0.08
C ALA A 87 4.47 19.07 1.43
N ALA A 88 5.03 20.25 1.73
CA ALA A 88 5.69 20.56 2.99
C ALA A 88 4.76 20.48 4.22
N ASN A 89 3.44 20.70 4.03
CA ASN A 89 2.43 20.67 5.10
C ASN A 89 1.74 19.31 5.23
N ILE A 90 2.08 18.35 4.37
CA ILE A 90 1.52 17.00 4.41
C ILE A 90 2.35 16.14 5.36
N GLU A 91 1.65 15.43 6.24
CA GLU A 91 2.21 14.41 7.12
C GLU A 91 2.22 13.04 6.41
N GLU A 92 1.10 12.66 5.81
CA GLU A 92 0.95 11.35 5.18
C GLU A 92 -0.05 11.42 4.03
N ILE A 93 0.22 10.69 2.93
CA ILE A 93 -0.79 10.37 1.92
C ILE A 93 -0.95 8.86 1.86
N ARG A 94 -2.18 8.38 2.01
CA ARG A 94 -2.51 6.95 2.03
C ARG A 94 -3.56 6.63 0.99
N TYR A 95 -3.31 5.57 0.23
CA TYR A 95 -4.32 4.96 -0.61
C TYR A 95 -5.04 3.84 0.16
N LEU A 96 -6.35 3.88 0.11
CA LEU A 96 -7.25 2.87 0.64
C LEU A 96 -7.87 2.09 -0.52
N SER A 97 -7.93 0.77 -0.36
CA SER A 97 -8.69 -0.07 -1.28
C SER A 97 -10.19 0.29 -1.22
N SER A 98 -10.96 -0.14 -2.23
CA SER A 98 -12.41 0.08 -2.23
C SER A 98 -13.11 -0.53 -1.00
N GLN A 99 -12.60 -1.66 -0.49
CA GLN A 99 -13.09 -2.32 0.71
C GLN A 99 -12.78 -1.51 1.97
N ASP A 100 -11.53 -1.05 2.12
CA ASP A 100 -11.11 -0.25 3.28
C ASP A 100 -11.82 1.10 3.30
N ALA A 101 -11.89 1.76 2.14
CA ALA A 101 -12.56 3.04 2.00
C ALA A 101 -14.07 2.93 2.28
N THR A 102 -14.72 1.85 1.85
CA THR A 102 -16.13 1.59 2.17
C THR A 102 -16.33 1.34 3.67
N THR A 103 -15.39 0.65 4.30
CA THR A 103 -15.44 0.38 5.75
C THR A 103 -15.30 1.66 6.57
N LEU A 104 -14.43 2.58 6.15
CA LEU A 104 -14.11 3.80 6.91
C LEU A 104 -15.03 4.98 6.59
N TYR A 105 -15.44 5.14 5.34
CA TYR A 105 -16.18 6.32 4.86
C TYR A 105 -17.55 6.00 4.26
N GLY A 106 -17.95 4.73 4.23
CA GLY A 106 -19.26 4.29 3.76
C GLY A 106 -19.32 4.02 2.24
N THR A 107 -20.54 3.73 1.77
CA THR A 107 -20.80 3.40 0.37
C THR A 107 -20.47 4.57 -0.56
N GLY A 108 -20.14 4.27 -1.83
CA GLY A 108 -19.71 5.28 -2.82
C GLY A 108 -18.20 5.34 -3.07
N ASN A 109 -17.40 4.63 -2.26
CA ASN A 109 -15.95 4.53 -2.42
C ASN A 109 -15.50 3.32 -3.27
N ALA A 110 -16.29 2.98 -4.30
CA ALA A 110 -16.04 1.80 -5.14
C ALA A 110 -14.69 1.84 -5.88
N ALA A 111 -14.16 3.05 -6.09
CA ALA A 111 -12.88 3.29 -6.72
C ALA A 111 -11.67 3.30 -5.77
N GLY A 112 -11.90 3.10 -4.47
CA GLY A 112 -10.92 3.37 -3.42
C GLY A 112 -10.95 4.83 -2.98
N ALA A 113 -10.05 5.18 -2.06
CA ALA A 113 -9.93 6.54 -1.55
C ALA A 113 -8.47 6.94 -1.31
N ILE A 114 -8.16 8.20 -1.54
CA ILE A 114 -6.89 8.82 -1.19
C ILE A 114 -7.13 9.67 0.06
N VAL A 115 -6.47 9.32 1.15
CA VAL A 115 -6.54 10.04 2.42
C VAL A 115 -5.26 10.83 2.60
N VAL A 116 -5.39 12.13 2.74
CA VAL A 116 -4.31 13.08 2.99
C VAL A 116 -4.42 13.57 4.42
N LYS A 117 -3.33 13.49 5.17
CA LYS A 117 -3.20 14.07 6.50
C LYS A 117 -2.23 15.23 6.45
N THR A 118 -2.63 16.37 7.02
CA THR A 118 -1.74 17.51 7.22
C THR A 118 -1.14 17.46 8.62
N LYS A 119 0.01 18.12 8.78
CA LYS A 119 0.64 18.34 10.09
C LYS A 119 -0.19 19.24 11.00
#